data_AF-A0A5M9JLH0-F1
#
_entry.id   AF-A0A5M9JLH0-F1
#
_cell.length_a   1.000
_cell.length_b   1.000
_cell.length_c   1.000
_cell.angle_alpha   90.00
_cell.angle_beta   90.00
_cell.angle_gamma   90.00
#
_symmetry.space_group_name_H-M   'P 1'
#
loop_
_entity.id
_entity.type
_entity.pdbx_description
1 polymer ?
#
loop_
_entity_poly.entity_id
_entity_poly.type
_entity_poly.pdbx_seq_one_letter_code
_entity_poly.pdbx_strand_id
1 'polypeptide(L)'
;MFKVLVAPRRQDSATLGLRLPNDVCWPNSCIGMGLNETPVDALTHAYFSFGYITPGDFKVVPMDGLPTEVFTDFTNIKKHNAGLGTVPGSGNMVSTAANRKLFISNLFGLMRKHGFAGIDFDWEYPREGDYGGQPEDVKNSVTFLKKLDDVNNQQP
;
A
#
# COMPACT_ATOMS: atom_id res chain seq x y z
N MET A 1 8.06 13.29 1.85
CA MET A 1 6.94 13.06 0.89
C MET A 1 6.66 11.57 0.79
N PHE A 2 5.79 11.07 1.65
CA PHE A 2 5.61 9.63 1.90
C PHE A 2 5.11 8.83 0.64
N LYS A 3 5.10 7.48 0.61
CA LYS A 3 4.69 6.57 -0.52
C LYS A 3 4.06 5.20 -0.12
N VAL A 4 3.38 4.49 -1.04
CA VAL A 4 2.65 3.19 -0.84
C VAL A 4 3.48 2.00 -1.31
N LEU A 5 4.04 1.16 -0.46
CA LEU A 5 4.60 -0.15 -0.86
C LEU A 5 3.46 -1.21 -0.93
N VAL A 6 3.65 -2.50 -1.25
CA VAL A 6 2.49 -3.42 -1.49
C VAL A 6 2.76 -4.93 -1.26
N ALA A 7 3.90 -5.35 -0.67
CA ALA A 7 4.20 -6.77 -0.46
C ALA A 7 3.05 -7.63 0.15
N PRO A 8 2.70 -8.78 -0.44
CA PRO A 8 2.01 -9.86 0.24
C PRO A 8 2.96 -10.56 1.23
N ARG A 9 2.40 -11.42 2.10
CA ARG A 9 3.10 -11.97 3.27
C ARG A 9 4.43 -12.66 2.95
N ARG A 10 5.53 -12.00 3.31
CA ARG A 10 6.82 -12.61 3.66
C ARG A 10 7.28 -12.08 5.02
N GLN A 11 7.86 -12.96 5.85
CA GLN A 11 8.35 -12.59 7.18
C GLN A 11 9.76 -11.95 7.15
N ASP A 12 10.44 -12.00 6.01
CA ASP A 12 11.91 -11.87 5.94
C ASP A 12 12.41 -10.88 4.86
N SER A 13 11.86 -9.67 4.78
CA SER A 13 12.45 -8.58 3.97
C SER A 13 12.61 -7.29 4.78
N ALA A 14 13.86 -6.85 4.96
CA ALA A 14 14.24 -5.68 5.75
C ALA A 14 13.96 -4.38 5.00
N THR A 15 12.68 -4.00 4.91
CA THR A 15 12.25 -2.67 4.49
C THR A 15 12.17 -1.75 5.70
N LEU A 16 12.68 -0.52 5.59
CA LEU A 16 12.56 0.51 6.64
C LEU A 16 11.13 1.08 6.69
N GLY A 17 10.17 0.25 7.13
CA GLY A 17 8.80 0.66 7.39
C GLY A 17 8.69 1.37 8.74
N LEU A 18 7.97 2.49 8.78
CA LEU A 18 7.56 3.08 10.06
C LEU A 18 6.59 2.14 10.76
N ARG A 19 6.91 1.75 11.99
CA ARG A 19 6.04 0.88 12.77
C ARG A 19 5.01 1.71 13.51
N LEU A 20 3.75 1.33 13.36
CA LEU A 20 2.72 1.73 14.31
C LEU A 20 2.68 0.73 15.47
N PRO A 21 2.06 1.07 16.62
CA PRO A 21 2.37 0.38 17.87
C PRO A 21 2.14 -1.14 17.91
N ASN A 22 1.40 -1.73 16.95
CA ASN A 22 0.90 -3.11 17.01
C ASN A 22 1.20 -4.01 15.79
N ASP A 23 2.09 -3.62 14.86
CA ASP A 23 2.45 -4.54 13.76
C ASP A 23 3.07 -5.86 14.28
N VAL A 24 3.15 -6.87 13.41
CA VAL A 24 3.69 -8.20 13.75
C VAL A 24 5.07 -8.36 13.12
N CYS A 25 6.11 -8.54 13.95
CA CYS A 25 7.43 -8.97 13.50
C CYS A 25 7.72 -10.34 14.09
N TRP A 26 8.11 -11.27 13.22
CA TRP A 26 8.39 -12.66 13.56
C TRP A 26 9.52 -13.13 12.63
N PRO A 27 10.62 -13.73 13.11
CA PRO A 27 10.89 -14.16 14.49
C PRO A 27 11.80 -13.22 15.31
N ASN A 28 12.35 -12.15 14.72
CA ASN A 28 13.29 -11.25 15.39
C ASN A 28 12.63 -9.91 15.77
N SER A 29 12.99 -9.37 16.94
CA SER A 29 12.46 -8.10 17.44
C SER A 29 12.84 -6.93 16.53
N CYS A 30 11.87 -6.40 15.79
CA CYS A 30 12.03 -5.17 15.02
C CYS A 30 12.45 -4.01 15.92
N ILE A 31 13.31 -3.14 15.39
CA ILE A 31 13.73 -1.90 16.05
C ILE A 31 12.48 -1.05 16.27
N GLY A 32 12.11 -0.83 17.53
CA GLY A 32 10.95 -0.03 17.88
C GLY A 32 11.21 1.45 17.58
N MET A 33 10.63 1.95 16.50
CA MET A 33 10.60 3.37 16.15
C MET A 33 9.14 3.73 15.83
N GLY A 34 8.53 4.53 16.70
CA GLY A 34 7.19 5.04 16.50
C GLY A 34 7.13 6.18 15.48
N LEU A 35 5.92 6.54 15.06
CA LEU A 35 5.68 7.61 14.09
C LEU A 35 6.41 8.94 14.43
N ASN A 36 6.40 9.34 15.70
CA ASN A 36 7.01 10.59 16.16
C ASN A 36 8.55 10.54 16.28
N GLU A 37 9.14 9.35 16.22
CA GLU A 37 10.60 9.13 16.30
C GLU A 37 11.25 9.07 14.91
N THR A 38 10.44 9.19 13.85
CA THR A 38 10.92 9.16 12.47
C THR A 38 11.66 10.45 12.12
N PRO A 39 12.88 10.38 11.57
CA PRO A 39 13.64 11.55 11.12
C PRO A 39 13.09 12.07 9.78
N VAL A 40 11.86 12.57 9.77
CA VAL A 40 11.13 12.97 8.55
C VAL A 40 11.84 14.04 7.72
N ASP A 41 12.59 14.94 8.36
CA ASP A 41 13.38 15.98 7.70
C ASP A 41 14.55 15.42 6.85
N ALA A 42 14.99 14.18 7.13
CA ALA A 42 16.01 13.49 6.34
C ALA A 42 15.43 12.70 5.15
N LEU A 43 14.11 12.63 5.00
CA LEU A 43 13.43 11.72 4.08
C LEU A 43 12.76 12.46 2.93
N THR A 44 13.24 12.22 1.70
CA THR A 44 12.47 12.64 0.51
C THR A 44 11.16 11.87 0.44
N HIS A 45 11.18 10.57 0.75
CA HIS A 45 10.02 9.69 0.82
C HIS A 45 10.14 8.66 1.96
N ALA A 46 9.00 8.17 2.43
CA ALA A 46 8.87 7.23 3.55
C ALA A 46 7.52 6.50 3.42
N TYR A 47 7.38 5.26 3.89
CA TYR A 47 6.25 4.41 3.48
C TYR A 47 5.54 3.85 4.72
N PHE A 48 4.21 4.04 4.83
CA PHE A 48 3.37 3.35 5.83
C PHE A 48 3.21 1.94 5.33
N SER A 49 3.59 0.88 6.05
CA SER A 49 3.46 -0.50 5.55
C SER A 49 2.92 -1.46 6.62
N PHE A 50 1.82 -2.22 6.44
CA PHE A 50 0.96 -2.41 5.25
C PHE A 50 -0.52 -2.09 5.51
N GLY A 51 -1.30 -1.85 4.45
CA GLY A 51 -2.75 -2.01 4.45
C GLY A 51 -3.14 -3.40 3.93
N TYR A 52 -4.42 -3.63 3.62
CA TYR A 52 -4.97 -4.84 2.98
C TYR A 52 -6.01 -4.47 1.90
N ILE A 53 -6.13 -5.31 0.86
CA ILE A 53 -7.27 -5.26 -0.09
C ILE A 53 -8.38 -6.19 0.41
N THR A 54 -9.57 -5.65 0.67
CA THR A 54 -10.74 -6.46 1.01
C THR A 54 -11.25 -7.27 -0.20
N PRO A 55 -11.60 -8.55 -0.03
CA PRO A 55 -12.08 -9.38 -1.13
C PRO A 55 -13.48 -8.93 -1.60
N GLY A 56 -13.69 -8.87 -2.91
CA GLY A 56 -14.98 -8.58 -3.53
C GLY A 56 -15.24 -7.10 -3.79
N ASP A 57 -15.07 -6.23 -2.79
CA ASP A 57 -15.28 -4.78 -2.96
C ASP A 57 -13.97 -3.99 -3.17
N PHE A 58 -12.81 -4.62 -3.00
CA PHE A 58 -11.47 -4.08 -3.26
C PHE A 58 -11.22 -2.71 -2.62
N LYS A 59 -11.52 -2.57 -1.33
CA LYS A 59 -11.13 -1.40 -0.54
C LYS A 59 -9.77 -1.61 0.11
N VAL A 60 -9.08 -0.50 0.29
CA VAL A 60 -7.86 -0.42 1.11
C VAL A 60 -8.29 -0.24 2.58
N VAL A 61 -7.83 -1.12 3.45
CA VAL A 61 -8.06 -1.07 4.92
C VAL A 61 -6.73 -1.24 5.66
N PRO A 62 -6.62 -0.85 6.95
CA PRO A 62 -5.44 -1.18 7.76
C PRO A 62 -5.26 -2.70 7.93
N MET A 63 -4.08 -3.14 8.36
CA MET A 63 -3.89 -4.51 8.86
C MET A 63 -4.73 -4.80 10.11
N ASP A 64 -5.01 -6.08 10.35
CA ASP A 64 -5.82 -6.54 11.48
C ASP A 64 -5.28 -6.01 12.82
N GLY A 65 -6.16 -5.41 13.62
CA GLY A 65 -5.80 -4.81 14.91
C GLY A 65 -5.35 -3.34 14.86
N LEU A 66 -5.28 -2.72 13.68
CA LEU A 66 -5.01 -1.28 13.53
C LEU A 66 -6.31 -0.46 13.30
N PRO A 67 -6.43 0.74 13.91
CA PRO A 67 -7.55 1.65 13.66
C PRO A 67 -7.48 2.26 12.25
N THR A 68 -8.57 2.81 11.70
CA THR A 68 -8.54 3.43 10.35
C THR A 68 -7.85 4.80 10.35
N GLU A 69 -7.85 5.43 11.53
CA GLU A 69 -7.17 6.67 11.89
C GLU A 69 -5.66 6.57 11.65
N VAL A 70 -5.11 5.35 11.69
CA VAL A 70 -3.69 5.05 11.53
C VAL A 70 -3.09 5.58 10.22
N PHE A 71 -3.88 5.59 9.13
CA PHE A 71 -3.49 6.18 7.85
C PHE A 71 -3.35 7.71 7.97
N THR A 72 -4.30 8.35 8.66
CA THR A 72 -4.31 9.79 8.91
C THR A 72 -3.16 10.18 9.83
N ASP A 73 -2.94 9.44 10.93
CA ASP A 73 -1.84 9.66 11.88
C ASP A 73 -0.49 9.61 11.17
N PHE A 74 -0.26 8.60 10.33
CA PHE A 74 0.93 8.53 9.50
C PHE A 74 1.03 9.71 8.52
N THR A 75 -0.05 10.17 7.89
CA THR A 75 0.04 11.37 7.04
C THR A 75 0.21 12.67 7.79
N ASN A 76 -0.08 12.70 9.10
CA ASN A 76 0.02 13.88 9.94
C ASN A 76 1.44 14.15 10.45
N ILE A 77 2.40 13.22 10.31
CA ILE A 77 3.81 13.42 10.71
C ILE A 77 4.60 14.40 9.81
N LYS A 78 3.90 15.29 9.10
CA LYS A 78 4.46 16.23 8.13
C LYS A 78 4.87 17.55 8.79
N LYS A 79 6.18 17.78 8.89
CA LYS A 79 6.75 19.07 8.50
C LYS A 79 7.48 18.87 7.17
N HIS A 80 7.08 19.64 6.17
CA HIS A 80 7.59 19.70 4.78
C HIS A 80 7.67 18.38 3.98
N ASN A 81 6.99 18.37 2.82
CA ASN A 81 6.94 17.33 1.77
C ASN A 81 6.06 16.08 2.06
N ALA A 82 5.03 15.84 1.23
CA ALA A 82 3.83 15.07 1.60
C ALA A 82 3.44 13.85 0.71
N GLY A 83 2.85 12.84 1.35
CA GLY A 83 2.21 11.59 0.85
C GLY A 83 1.64 10.79 2.05
N LEU A 84 1.51 9.44 2.11
CA LEU A 84 1.10 8.34 1.19
C LEU A 84 1.44 6.94 1.81
N GLY A 85 0.67 5.84 1.62
CA GLY A 85 0.85 4.54 2.34
C GLY A 85 0.21 3.23 1.78
N THR A 86 0.84 2.07 2.07
CA THR A 86 0.89 0.70 1.46
C THR A 86 -0.38 -0.19 1.32
N VAL A 87 -0.50 -1.08 0.30
CA VAL A 87 -1.65 -2.02 0.07
C VAL A 87 -1.44 -3.31 -0.81
N PRO A 88 -1.51 -4.57 -0.30
CA PRO A 88 -1.20 -5.78 -1.06
C PRO A 88 -2.12 -6.17 -2.22
N GLY A 89 -1.50 -6.50 -3.36
CA GLY A 89 -2.17 -6.87 -4.61
C GLY A 89 -2.86 -8.24 -4.56
N SER A 90 -3.95 -8.37 -5.33
CA SER A 90 -4.72 -9.62 -5.50
C SER A 90 -4.94 -9.92 -6.98
N GLY A 91 -4.70 -11.16 -7.41
CA GLY A 91 -4.97 -11.62 -8.78
C GLY A 91 -6.41 -11.38 -9.23
N ASN A 92 -7.38 -11.59 -8.32
CA ASN A 92 -8.78 -11.29 -8.58
C ASN A 92 -9.02 -9.80 -8.86
N MET A 93 -8.37 -8.90 -8.11
CA MET A 93 -8.50 -7.45 -8.32
C MET A 93 -8.01 -7.04 -9.72
N VAL A 94 -6.90 -7.59 -10.19
CA VAL A 94 -6.37 -7.24 -11.52
C VAL A 94 -7.07 -7.95 -12.68
N SER A 95 -7.80 -9.04 -12.43
CA SER A 95 -8.30 -9.96 -13.47
C SER A 95 -9.21 -9.30 -14.53
N THR A 96 -10.21 -8.50 -14.12
CA THR A 96 -11.18 -7.90 -15.04
C THR A 96 -11.06 -6.38 -15.14
N ALA A 97 -11.54 -5.81 -16.25
CA ALA A 97 -11.58 -4.35 -16.41
C ALA A 97 -12.49 -3.66 -15.37
N ALA A 98 -13.55 -4.34 -14.92
CA ALA A 98 -14.44 -3.84 -13.87
C ALA A 98 -13.73 -3.83 -12.51
N ASN A 99 -13.04 -4.93 -12.15
CA ASN A 99 -12.32 -5.05 -10.88
C ASN A 99 -11.19 -4.01 -10.78
N ARG A 100 -10.40 -3.86 -11.84
CA ARG A 100 -9.37 -2.80 -11.94
C ARG A 100 -9.97 -1.41 -11.77
N LYS A 101 -11.08 -1.10 -12.45
CA LYS A 101 -11.76 0.20 -12.31
C LYS A 101 -12.27 0.45 -10.88
N LEU A 102 -12.85 -0.58 -10.24
CA LEU A 102 -13.35 -0.50 -8.87
C LEU A 102 -12.22 -0.22 -7.87
N PHE A 103 -11.15 -1.01 -7.92
CA PHE A 103 -9.99 -0.80 -7.05
C PHE A 103 -9.34 0.57 -7.23
N ILE A 104 -9.10 1.01 -8.47
CA ILE A 104 -8.55 2.34 -8.76
C ILE A 104 -9.44 3.44 -8.16
N SER A 105 -10.77 3.32 -8.31
CA SER A 105 -11.73 4.28 -7.74
C SER A 105 -11.66 4.34 -6.20
N ASN A 106 -11.59 3.17 -5.55
CA ASN A 106 -11.49 3.07 -4.09
C ASN A 106 -10.15 3.60 -3.57
N LEU A 107 -9.05 3.28 -4.26
CA LEU A 107 -7.70 3.72 -3.95
C LEU A 107 -7.60 5.24 -3.96
N PHE A 108 -8.00 5.91 -5.05
CA PHE A 108 -8.02 7.38 -5.11
C PHE A 108 -9.00 7.99 -4.09
N GLY A 109 -10.07 7.27 -3.72
CA GLY A 109 -10.97 7.64 -2.62
C GLY A 109 -10.27 7.66 -1.25
N LEU A 110 -9.58 6.57 -0.89
CA LEU A 110 -8.74 6.49 0.30
C LEU A 110 -7.66 7.59 0.27
N MET A 111 -6.99 7.77 -0.87
CA MET A 111 -5.89 8.71 -0.97
C MET A 111 -6.31 10.13 -0.60
N ARG A 112 -7.42 10.60 -1.19
CA ARG A 112 -8.02 11.91 -0.86
C ARG A 112 -8.51 11.98 0.59
N LYS A 113 -9.13 10.91 1.10
CA LYS A 113 -9.65 10.86 2.48
C LYS A 113 -8.55 11.00 3.53
N HIS A 114 -7.38 10.40 3.27
CA HIS A 114 -6.30 10.28 4.24
C HIS A 114 -5.05 11.13 3.92
N GLY A 115 -5.08 12.06 2.95
CA GLY A 115 -3.94 12.99 2.72
C GLY A 115 -2.70 12.35 2.09
N PHE A 116 -2.93 11.31 1.29
CA PHE A 116 -1.97 10.45 0.58
C PHE A 116 -1.80 10.95 -0.88
N ALA A 117 -0.57 10.96 -1.45
CA ALA A 117 -0.21 11.68 -2.68
C ALA A 117 0.34 10.83 -3.86
N GLY A 118 -0.26 9.68 -4.19
CA GLY A 118 0.22 8.77 -5.26
C GLY A 118 -0.08 7.29 -4.98
N ILE A 119 0.73 6.37 -5.51
CA ILE A 119 0.67 4.90 -5.29
C ILE A 119 2.04 4.30 -5.70
N ASP A 120 2.47 3.25 -5.03
CA ASP A 120 3.49 2.29 -5.48
C ASP A 120 2.85 0.89 -5.28
N PHE A 121 3.34 -0.13 -5.98
CA PHE A 121 2.66 -1.42 -6.16
C PHE A 121 3.67 -2.54 -6.43
N ASP A 122 3.66 -3.53 -5.55
CA ASP A 122 4.75 -4.41 -5.13
C ASP A 122 4.12 -5.75 -4.75
N TRP A 123 3.51 -6.36 -5.76
CA TRP A 123 2.90 -7.68 -5.63
C TRP A 123 4.01 -8.73 -5.72
N GLU A 124 4.18 -9.53 -4.66
CA GLU A 124 5.15 -10.64 -4.58
C GLU A 124 4.47 -12.02 -4.66
N TYR A 125 4.22 -12.62 -5.83
CA TYR A 125 4.52 -12.14 -7.18
C TYR A 125 3.34 -12.46 -8.10
N PRO A 126 3.11 -11.70 -9.18
CA PRO A 126 2.20 -12.12 -10.24
C PRO A 126 2.59 -13.53 -10.72
N ARG A 127 1.59 -14.36 -11.01
CA ARG A 127 1.75 -15.75 -11.50
C ARG A 127 2.34 -16.78 -10.53
N GLU A 128 2.86 -16.40 -9.36
CA GLU A 128 3.38 -17.40 -8.42
C GLU A 128 2.25 -18.16 -7.73
N GLY A 129 2.17 -19.46 -8.00
CA GLY A 129 0.99 -20.29 -7.68
C GLY A 129 0.82 -20.52 -6.18
N ASP A 130 1.94 -20.68 -5.47
CA ASP A 130 1.98 -20.83 -4.01
C ASP A 130 1.49 -19.58 -3.27
N TYR A 131 1.44 -18.43 -3.95
CA TYR A 131 0.89 -17.16 -3.44
C TYR A 131 -0.47 -16.80 -4.08
N GLY A 132 -1.13 -17.75 -4.74
CA GLY A 132 -2.45 -17.58 -5.36
C GLY A 132 -2.43 -16.87 -6.72
N GLY A 133 -1.25 -16.65 -7.30
CA GLY A 133 -1.08 -16.06 -8.63
C GLY A 133 -1.53 -17.00 -9.76
N GLN A 134 -2.03 -16.40 -10.84
CA GLN A 134 -2.44 -17.08 -12.08
C GLN A 134 -1.51 -16.70 -13.24
N PRO A 135 -1.29 -17.56 -14.26
CA PRO A 135 -0.42 -17.24 -15.40
C PRO A 135 -0.71 -15.89 -16.09
N GLU A 136 -1.99 -15.50 -16.13
CA GLU A 136 -2.50 -14.26 -16.72
C GLU A 136 -2.12 -13.01 -15.92
N ASP A 137 -1.75 -13.15 -14.66
CA ASP A 137 -1.50 -12.04 -13.75
C ASP A 137 -0.34 -11.15 -14.17
N VAL A 138 0.66 -11.71 -14.89
CA VAL A 138 1.75 -10.93 -15.51
C VAL A 138 1.22 -9.93 -16.53
N LYS A 139 0.18 -10.30 -17.30
CA LYS A 139 -0.47 -9.41 -18.28
C LYS A 139 -1.48 -8.48 -17.61
N ASN A 140 -2.20 -8.99 -16.61
CA ASN A 140 -3.20 -8.23 -15.88
C ASN A 140 -2.56 -7.12 -15.02
N SER A 141 -1.41 -7.36 -14.39
CA SER A 141 -0.65 -6.35 -13.64
C SER A 141 -0.20 -5.19 -14.53
N VAL A 142 0.40 -5.47 -15.69
CA VAL A 142 0.79 -4.44 -16.68
C VAL A 142 -0.43 -3.67 -17.18
N THR A 143 -1.56 -4.34 -17.39
CA THR A 143 -2.82 -3.69 -17.80
C THR A 143 -3.40 -2.81 -16.69
N PHE A 144 -3.26 -3.25 -15.44
CA PHE A 144 -3.64 -2.48 -14.25
C PHE A 144 -2.77 -1.24 -14.07
N LEU A 145 -1.44 -1.37 -14.09
CA LEU A 145 -0.52 -0.25 -13.91
C LEU A 145 -0.69 0.82 -14.99
N LYS A 146 -0.89 0.43 -16.26
CA LYS A 146 -1.27 1.38 -17.32
C LYS A 146 -2.57 2.11 -17.00
N LYS A 147 -3.59 1.40 -16.53
CA LYS A 147 -4.89 2.03 -16.24
C LYS A 147 -4.86 2.92 -14.99
N LEU A 148 -3.99 2.58 -14.04
CA LEU A 148 -3.71 3.38 -12.85
C LEU A 148 -3.03 4.69 -13.23
N ASP A 149 -2.01 4.65 -14.09
CA ASP A 149 -1.33 5.83 -14.63
C ASP A 149 -2.26 6.72 -15.46
N ASP A 150 -3.08 6.15 -16.36
CA ASP A 150 -4.12 6.89 -17.10
C ASP A 150 -4.99 7.76 -16.17
N VAL A 151 -5.40 7.21 -15.03
CA VAL A 151 -6.30 7.87 -14.05
C VAL A 151 -5.52 8.82 -13.15
N ASN A 152 -4.27 8.51 -12.82
CA ASN A 152 -3.36 9.39 -12.09
C ASN A 152 -3.14 10.70 -12.86
N ASN A 153 -2.87 10.60 -14.16
CA ASN A 153 -2.69 11.75 -15.06
C ASN A 153 -3.98 12.56 -15.33
N GLN A 154 -5.11 12.14 -14.74
CA GLN A 154 -6.40 12.86 -14.76
C GLN A 154 -6.79 13.42 -13.38
N GLN A 155 -5.96 13.25 -12.35
CA GLN A 155 -6.19 13.90 -11.05
C GLN A 155 -5.83 15.40 -11.12
N PRO A 156 -6.50 16.26 -10.34
CA PRO A 156 -6.21 17.69 -10.26
C PRO A 156 -4.91 18.01 -9.50
#